data_AF-A0A850EPP0-F1
#
_entry.id   AF-A0A850EPP0-F1
#
_cell.length_a   1.000
_cell.length_b   1.000
_cell.length_c   1.000
_cell.angle_alpha   90.00
_cell.angle_beta   90.00
_cell.angle_gamma   90.00
#
_symmetry.space_group_name_H-M   'P 1'
#
loop_
_entity.id
_entity.type
_entity.pdbx_description
1 polymer ?
#
loop_
_entity_poly.entity_id
_entity_poly.type
_entity_poly.pdbx_seq_one_letter_code
_entity_poly.pdbx_strand_id
1 'polypeptide(L)'
;MTLTTIVVGFCSLAIAAFELPPLIKKGWAREALIFIVMLVAGAIVSIVALKEIQTPSPMRVPELIYKPLYQWMQHILQVKDD
;
A
#
# COMPACT_ATOMS: atom_id res chain seq x y z
N MET A 1 15.45 10.31 -3.70
CA MET A 1 15.42 9.82 -2.31
C MET A 1 14.87 10.87 -1.34
N THR A 2 15.52 12.03 -1.21
CA THR A 2 15.03 13.15 -0.38
C THR A 2 13.86 13.87 -1.04
N LEU A 3 13.92 14.10 -2.36
CA LEU A 3 12.86 14.76 -3.13
C LEU A 3 11.48 14.09 -3.00
N THR A 4 11.41 12.76 -3.16
CA THR A 4 10.14 12.01 -3.06
C THR A 4 9.53 12.11 -1.66
N THR A 5 10.36 12.03 -0.63
CA THR A 5 9.93 12.17 0.77
C THR A 5 9.41 13.58 1.06
N ILE A 6 10.07 14.60 0.51
CA ILE A 6 9.63 16.01 0.63
C ILE A 6 8.29 16.21 -0.06
N VAL A 7 8.10 15.70 -1.29
CA VAL A 7 6.84 15.83 -2.03
C VAL A 7 5.69 15.15 -1.29
N VAL A 8 5.87 13.89 -0.87
CA VAL A 8 4.84 13.15 -0.12
C VAL A 8 4.54 13.85 1.22
N GLY A 9 5.56 14.35 1.91
CA GLY A 9 5.40 15.12 3.15
C GLY A 9 4.60 16.39 2.95
N PHE A 10 4.88 17.15 1.88
CA PHE A 10 4.19 18.39 1.57
C PHE A 10 2.72 18.15 1.19
N CYS A 11 2.44 17.11 0.40
CA CYS A 11 1.08 16.68 0.09
C CYS A 11 0.31 16.27 1.35
N SER A 12 0.94 15.47 2.22
CA SER A 12 0.31 15.03 3.48
C SER A 12 0.00 16.20 4.41
N LEU A 13 0.92 17.18 4.51
CA LEU A 13 0.70 18.43 5.26
C LEU A 13 -0.46 19.24 4.69
N ALA A 14 -0.56 19.37 3.37
CA ALA A 14 -1.66 20.09 2.73
C ALA A 14 -3.02 19.43 3.01
N ILE A 15 -3.09 18.10 2.94
CA ILE A 15 -4.30 17.33 3.25
C ILE A 15 -4.67 17.50 4.73
N ALA A 16 -3.71 17.36 5.65
CA ALA A 16 -3.94 17.57 7.07
C ALA A 16 -4.39 19.00 7.38
N ALA A 17 -3.83 20.02 6.73
CA ALA A 17 -4.21 21.41 6.94
C ALA A 17 -5.67 21.71 6.53
N PHE A 18 -6.23 20.95 5.58
CA PHE A 18 -7.63 21.11 5.16
C PHE A 18 -8.60 20.25 5.98
N GLU A 19 -8.27 18.97 6.21
CA GLU A 19 -9.21 18.02 6.83
C GLU A 19 -9.16 18.02 8.36
N LEU A 20 -8.00 18.27 8.98
CA LEU A 20 -7.84 18.20 10.43
C LEU A 20 -8.56 19.32 11.20
N PRO A 21 -8.51 20.61 10.78
CA PRO A 21 -9.17 21.68 11.51
C PRO A 21 -10.70 21.50 11.69
N PRO A 22 -11.49 21.11 10.68
CA PRO A 22 -12.92 20.88 10.88
C PRO A 22 -13.21 19.69 11.80
N LEU A 23 -12.38 18.64 11.80
CA LEU A 23 -12.50 17.50 12.73
C LEU A 23 -12.28 17.94 14.19
N ILE A 24 -11.25 18.76 14.43
CA ILE A 24 -10.97 19.30 15.77
C ILE A 24 -12.07 20.27 16.22
N LYS A 25 -12.53 21.16 15.33
CA LYS A 25 -13.62 22.11 15.63
C LYS A 25 -14.93 21.42 16.00
N LYS A 26 -15.17 20.21 15.48
CA LYS A 26 -16.35 19.38 15.82
C LYS A 26 -16.19 18.58 17.11
N GLY A 27 -15.02 18.62 17.77
CA GLY A 27 -14.73 17.83 18.96
C GLY A 27 -14.52 16.34 18.68
N TRP A 28 -14.34 15.97 17.41
CA TRP A 28 -14.25 14.58 16.94
C TRP A 28 -12.82 14.05 17.03
N ALA A 29 -12.33 13.94 18.27
CA ALA A 29 -10.93 13.58 18.55
C ALA A 29 -10.59 12.15 18.09
N ARG A 30 -11.56 11.23 18.14
CA ARG A 30 -11.36 9.83 17.69
C ARG A 30 -11.18 9.77 16.18
N GLU A 31 -12.01 10.50 15.44
CA GLU A 31 -11.98 10.58 13.99
C GLU A 31 -10.71 11.28 13.50
N ALA A 32 -10.30 12.35 14.18
CA ALA A 32 -9.02 13.02 13.91
C ALA A 32 -7.83 12.08 14.11
N LEU A 33 -7.85 11.26 15.16
CA LEU A 33 -6.79 10.27 15.42
C LEU A 33 -6.76 9.20 14.33
N ILE A 34 -7.91 8.64 13.94
CA ILE A 34 -7.99 7.66 12.85
C ILE A 34 -7.47 8.27 11.54
N PHE A 35 -7.87 9.50 11.24
CA PHE A 35 -7.40 10.22 10.06
C PHE A 35 -5.88 10.38 10.04
N ILE A 36 -5.26 10.85 11.14
CA ILE A 36 -3.80 11.00 11.22
C ILE A 36 -3.10 9.65 11.04
N VAL A 37 -3.58 8.60 11.71
CA VAL A 37 -2.99 7.26 11.60
C VAL A 37 -3.05 6.77 10.15
N MET A 38 -4.19 6.94 9.48
CA MET A 38 -4.38 6.54 8.10
C MET A 38 -3.51 7.35 7.13
N LEU A 39 -3.38 8.66 7.37
CA LEU A 39 -2.55 9.55 6.57
C LEU A 39 -1.07 9.19 6.68
N VAL A 40 -0.59 8.91 7.90
CA VAL A 40 0.79 8.46 8.13
C VAL A 40 1.04 7.11 7.47
N ALA A 41 0.13 6.15 7.62
CA ALA A 41 0.24 4.84 6.98
C ALA A 41 0.30 4.97 5.44
N GLY A 42 -0.60 5.76 4.85
CA GLY A 42 -0.62 6.01 3.40
C GLY A 42 0.65 6.72 2.91
N ALA A 43 1.18 7.67 3.68
CA ALA A 43 2.44 8.36 3.36
C ALA A 43 3.63 7.39 3.36
N ILE A 44 3.71 6.49 4.35
CA ILE A 44 4.76 5.45 4.42
C ILE A 44 4.66 4.53 3.20
N VAL A 45 3.45 4.01 2.88
CA VAL A 45 3.24 3.14 1.72
C VAL A 45 3.60 3.84 0.42
N SER A 46 3.23 5.12 0.26
CA SER A 46 3.59 5.92 -0.91
C SER A 46 5.11 6.07 -1.06
N ILE A 47 5.82 6.31 0.03
CA ILE A 47 7.30 6.39 0.01
C ILE A 47 7.91 5.04 -0.36
N VAL A 48 7.41 3.93 0.19
CA VAL A 48 7.89 2.57 -0.14
C VAL A 48 7.66 2.25 -1.61
N ALA A 49 6.47 2.55 -2.13
CA ALA A 49 6.11 2.34 -3.54
C ALA A 49 7.01 3.14 -4.47
N LEU A 50 7.20 4.44 -4.20
CA LEU A 50 8.05 5.32 -5.01
C LEU A 50 9.54 5.01 -4.91
N LYS A 51 9.98 4.34 -3.83
CA LYS A 51 11.38 3.95 -3.70
C LYS A 51 11.74 2.75 -4.58
N GLU A 52 10.76 2.12 -5.25
CA GLU A 52 10.95 0.86 -5.98
C GLU A 52 11.81 -0.13 -5.18
N ILE A 53 11.67 -0.10 -3.85
CA ILE A 53 12.24 -1.16 -3.02
C ILE A 53 11.68 -2.42 -3.63
N GLN A 54 12.57 -3.35 -4.02
CA GLN A 54 12.21 -4.67 -4.55
C GLN A 54 11.45 -5.41 -3.47
N THR A 55 10.21 -4.98 -3.25
CA THR A 55 9.20 -5.71 -2.55
C THR A 55 8.97 -6.94 -3.43
N PRO A 56 8.97 -8.14 -2.84
CA PRO A 56 8.73 -9.34 -3.60
C PRO A 56 7.49 -9.11 -4.45
N SER A 57 7.64 -9.33 -5.76
CA SER A 57 6.61 -9.03 -6.76
C SER A 57 5.23 -9.40 -6.20
N PRO A 58 4.21 -8.51 -6.30
CA PRO A 58 2.85 -8.83 -5.87
C PRO A 58 2.33 -10.13 -6.50
N MET A 59 2.86 -10.52 -7.67
CA MET A 59 2.59 -11.80 -8.33
C MET A 59 3.08 -13.03 -7.56
N ARG A 60 4.04 -12.88 -6.65
CA ARG A 60 4.60 -14.01 -5.91
C ARG A 60 3.59 -14.68 -4.98
N VAL A 61 2.61 -13.92 -4.49
CA VAL A 61 1.53 -14.46 -3.64
C VAL A 61 0.57 -15.31 -4.47
N PRO A 62 -0.02 -14.81 -5.58
CA PRO A 62 -0.76 -15.64 -6.53
C PRO A 62 0.06 -16.83 -7.02
N GLU A 63 1.32 -16.64 -7.43
CA GLU A 63 2.18 -17.73 -7.88
C GLU A 63 2.31 -18.83 -6.82
N LEU A 64 2.52 -18.48 -5.55
CA LEU A 64 2.65 -19.49 -4.48
C LEU A 64 1.35 -20.31 -4.30
N ILE A 65 0.20 -19.67 -4.48
CA ILE A 65 -1.12 -20.29 -4.32
C ILE A 65 -1.48 -21.12 -5.56
N TYR A 66 -1.22 -20.61 -6.75
CA TYR A 66 -1.60 -21.25 -8.03
C TYR A 66 -0.60 -22.32 -8.49
N LYS A 67 0.67 -22.25 -8.08
CA LYS A 67 1.69 -23.25 -8.45
C LYS A 67 1.35 -24.69 -8.03
N PRO A 68 0.89 -25.00 -6.80
CA PRO A 68 0.49 -26.36 -6.45
C PRO A 68 -0.74 -26.83 -7.23
N LEU A 69 -1.70 -25.94 -7.50
CA LEU A 69 -2.87 -26.25 -8.32
C LEU A 69 -2.47 -26.55 -9.77
N TYR A 70 -1.56 -25.75 -10.33
CA TYR A 70 -1.02 -25.94 -11.68
C TYR A 70 -0.26 -27.27 -11.78
N GLN A 71 0.61 -27.59 -10.82
CA GLN A 71 1.32 -28.88 -10.77
C GLN A 71 0.35 -30.07 -10.67
N TRP A 72 -0.73 -29.94 -9.90
CA TRP A 72 -1.78 -30.95 -9.82
C TRP A 72 -2.53 -31.12 -11.15
N MET A 73 -2.87 -30.01 -11.81
CA MET A 73 -3.48 -30.03 -13.14
C MET A 73 -2.56 -30.65 -14.20
N GLN A 74 -1.28 -30.32 -14.21
CA GLN A 74 -0.30 -30.92 -15.13
C GLN A 74 -0.21 -32.44 -14.96
N HIS A 75 -0.25 -32.92 -13.71
CA HIS A 75 -0.18 -34.36 -13.42
C HIS A 75 -1.42 -35.12 -13.90
N ILE A 76 -2.61 -34.52 -13.80
CA ILE A 76 -3.88 -35.16 -14.18
C ILE A 76 -4.14 -35.04 -15.68
N LEU A 77 -3.83 -33.89 -16.27
CA LEU A 77 -4.20 -33.57 -17.65
C LEU A 77 -3.10 -33.91 -18.67
N GLN A 78 -1.92 -34.39 -18.23
CA GLN A 78 -0.75 -34.63 -19.10
C GLN A 78 -0.49 -33.48 -20.08
N VAL A 79 -0.75 -32.24 -19.64
CA VAL A 79 -0.45 -31.06 -20.44
C VAL A 79 1.07 -30.96 -20.47
N LYS A 80 1.63 -31.39 -21.60
CA LYS A 80 3.04 -31.23 -21.94
C LYS A 80 3.23 -29.78 -22.33
N ASP A 81 4.04 -29.06 -21.56
CA ASP A 81 4.48 -27.71 -21.93
C ASP A 81 5.44 -27.84 -23.13
N ASP A 82 5.07 -27.26 -24.27
CA ASP A 82 5.97 -26.98 -25.41
C ASP A 82 6.57 -25.57 -25.27
#